data_AF-A0A9X1U7E1-F1
#
_entry.id   AF-A0A9X1U7E1-F1
#
_cell.length_a   1.000
_cell.length_b   1.000
_cell.length_c   1.000
_cell.angle_alpha   90.00
_cell.angle_beta   90.00
_cell.angle_gamma   90.00
#
_symmetry.space_group_name_H-M   'P 1'
#
loop_
_entity.id
_entity.type
_entity.pdbx_description
1 polymer ?
#
loop_
_entity_poly.entity_id
_entity_poly.type
_entity_poly.pdbx_seq_one_letter_code
_entity_poly.pdbx_strand_id
1 'polypeptide(L)'
;MRNTLYILTFLLFVSCKTAQIKSELPIKNTITEYYESGEIKSVGAIDEFHKEFNNYRIGFWKEFYKNGILKASGNYKLDTYTQCCTGGICDGFYSYKFGEWNYYYDNGNLKANGTYKIGKKHKETSCEGGDEINFGFVTDSWVFYDKNGKKIIPTEKDISEIEKSSFIDEWDMGKD
;
A
#
# COMPACT_ATOMS: atom_id res chain seq x y z
N MET A 1 55.14 -50.32 29.99
CA MET A 1 54.75 -49.50 28.81
C MET A 1 53.27 -49.18 28.96
N ARG A 2 52.94 -47.92 29.24
CA ARG A 2 51.59 -47.47 29.60
C ARG A 2 50.95 -46.84 28.37
N ASN A 3 50.02 -47.54 27.73
CA ASN A 3 49.26 -47.02 26.58
C ASN A 3 48.23 -46.02 27.09
N THR A 4 48.42 -44.74 26.78
CA THR A 4 47.45 -43.68 27.02
C THR A 4 46.50 -43.61 25.83
N LEU A 5 45.23 -43.97 26.07
CA LEU A 5 44.15 -43.91 25.10
C LEU A 5 43.60 -42.47 25.04
N TYR A 6 43.77 -41.79 23.91
CA TYR A 6 43.18 -40.46 23.69
C TYR A 6 41.73 -40.59 23.21
N ILE A 7 40.78 -40.17 24.04
CA ILE A 7 39.36 -40.05 23.67
C ILE A 7 39.20 -38.72 22.92
N LEU A 8 38.95 -38.79 21.62
CA LEU A 8 38.58 -37.64 20.80
C LEU A 8 37.12 -37.27 21.11
N THR A 9 36.90 -36.24 21.94
CA THR A 9 35.59 -35.64 22.15
C THR A 9 35.24 -34.75 20.96
N PHE A 10 34.38 -35.28 20.07
CA PHE A 10 33.83 -34.52 18.95
C PHE A 10 32.78 -33.53 19.51
N LEU A 11 33.21 -32.30 19.81
CA LEU A 11 32.32 -31.19 20.12
C LEU A 11 31.53 -30.81 18.87
N LEU A 12 30.30 -31.31 18.76
CA LEU A 12 29.29 -30.80 17.84
C LEU A 12 28.91 -29.39 18.26
N PHE A 13 29.62 -28.39 17.73
CA PHE A 13 29.17 -27.01 17.75
C PHE A 13 27.94 -26.89 16.84
N VAL A 14 26.76 -27.16 17.41
CA VAL A 14 25.50 -26.72 16.84
C VAL A 14 25.55 -25.20 16.86
N SER A 15 26.00 -24.62 15.74
CA SER A 15 25.92 -23.20 15.47
C SER A 15 24.44 -22.84 15.39
N CYS A 16 23.88 -22.49 16.54
CA CYS A 16 22.57 -21.85 16.62
C CYS A 16 22.76 -20.46 16.00
N LYS A 17 22.41 -20.33 14.71
CA LYS A 17 22.23 -19.02 14.09
C LYS A 17 21.01 -18.41 14.75
N THR A 18 21.23 -17.56 15.74
CA THR A 18 20.21 -16.68 16.30
C THR A 18 19.69 -15.83 15.15
N ALA A 19 18.52 -16.19 14.63
CA ALA A 19 17.79 -15.34 13.71
C ALA A 19 17.45 -14.06 14.47
N GLN A 20 18.16 -12.97 14.17
CA GLN A 20 17.79 -11.65 14.65
C GLN A 20 16.48 -11.28 13.95
N ILE A 21 15.35 -11.60 14.59
CA ILE A 21 14.08 -10.99 14.24
C ILE A 21 14.23 -9.53 14.61
N LYS A 22 14.57 -8.70 13.62
CA LYS A 22 14.48 -7.26 13.72
C LYS A 22 12.98 -6.97 13.84
N SER A 23 12.48 -6.91 15.07
CA SER A 23 11.14 -6.40 15.32
C SER A 23 11.16 -4.95 14.85
N GLU A 24 10.57 -4.69 13.69
CA GLU A 24 10.24 -3.33 13.29
C GLU A 24 9.34 -2.79 14.41
N LEU A 25 9.84 -1.79 15.15
CA LEU A 25 9.01 -1.07 16.09
C LEU A 25 7.75 -0.62 15.32
N PRO A 26 6.54 -0.84 15.86
CA PRO A 26 5.33 -0.36 15.21
C PRO A 26 5.51 1.14 14.98
N ILE A 27 5.45 1.55 13.72
CA ILE A 27 5.48 2.97 13.38
C ILE A 27 4.28 3.57 14.13
N LYS A 28 4.54 4.49 15.06
CA LYS A 28 3.59 5.02 16.06
C LYS A 28 2.26 5.53 15.45
N ASN A 29 2.26 5.78 14.15
CA ASN A 29 1.17 6.24 13.32
C ASN A 29 0.47 5.14 12.49
N THR A 30 0.65 3.86 12.81
CA THR A 30 -0.09 2.78 12.13
C THR A 30 -1.55 2.77 12.60
N ILE A 31 -2.49 2.71 11.66
CA ILE A 31 -3.92 2.57 11.94
C ILE A 31 -4.49 1.34 11.24
N THR A 32 -5.61 0.85 11.78
CA THR A 32 -6.44 -0.18 11.17
C THR A 32 -7.82 0.41 10.90
N GLU A 33 -8.24 0.33 9.64
CA GLU A 33 -9.59 0.69 9.20
C GLU A 33 -10.44 -0.58 9.12
N TYR A 34 -11.72 -0.46 9.42
CA TYR A 34 -12.66 -1.59 9.47
C TYR A 34 -13.83 -1.34 8.54
N TYR A 35 -14.40 -2.40 7.98
CA TYR A 35 -15.72 -2.34 7.38
C TYR A 35 -16.77 -2.07 8.46
N GLU A 36 -17.96 -1.58 8.09
CA GLU A 36 -19.09 -1.38 9.03
C GLU A 36 -19.43 -2.65 9.84
N SER A 37 -19.21 -3.82 9.25
CA SER A 37 -19.42 -5.13 9.86
C SER A 37 -18.30 -5.57 10.82
N GLY A 38 -17.21 -4.81 10.93
CA GLY A 38 -16.14 -5.01 11.91
C GLY A 38 -14.92 -5.80 11.40
N GLU A 39 -14.92 -6.32 10.18
CA GLU A 39 -13.74 -6.96 9.58
C GLU A 39 -12.71 -5.91 9.16
N ILE A 40 -11.42 -6.27 9.15
CA ILE A 40 -10.35 -5.36 8.74
C ILE A 40 -10.53 -4.98 7.26
N LYS A 41 -10.60 -3.68 6.98
CA LYS A 41 -10.64 -3.09 5.64
C LYS A 41 -9.25 -2.74 5.15
N SER A 42 -8.44 -2.09 5.99
CA SER A 42 -7.08 -1.68 5.65
C SER A 42 -6.20 -1.56 6.88
N VAL A 43 -4.88 -1.65 6.69
CA VAL A 43 -3.90 -1.34 7.74
C VAL A 43 -2.65 -0.72 7.11
N GLY A 44 -2.11 0.31 7.74
CA GLY A 44 -0.89 0.98 7.30
C GLY A 44 -0.61 2.25 8.09
N ALA A 45 0.43 2.98 7.70
CA ALA A 45 0.85 4.21 8.38
C ALA A 45 0.15 5.44 7.82
N ILE A 46 -0.24 6.38 8.70
CA ILE A 46 -0.78 7.68 8.31
C ILE A 46 0.18 8.82 8.67
N ASP A 47 0.01 9.97 8.04
CA ASP A 47 0.76 11.17 8.41
C ASP A 47 0.41 11.64 9.83
N GLU A 48 1.42 11.82 10.69
CA GLU A 48 1.20 12.18 12.12
C GLU A 48 0.70 13.63 12.27
N PHE A 49 1.10 14.53 11.36
CA PHE A 49 0.74 15.94 11.42
C PHE A 49 -0.76 16.17 11.16
N HIS A 50 -1.33 15.42 10.21
CA HIS A 50 -2.69 15.61 9.76
C HIS A 50 -3.70 14.59 10.31
N LYS A 51 -3.24 13.63 11.13
CA LYS A 51 -4.05 12.56 11.72
C LYS A 51 -5.34 13.02 12.39
N GLU A 52 -5.33 14.19 13.03
CA GLU A 52 -6.51 14.73 13.73
C GLU A 52 -7.64 15.15 12.78
N PHE A 53 -7.31 15.48 11.54
CA PHE A 53 -8.26 15.92 10.53
C PHE A 53 -8.64 14.77 9.60
N ASN A 54 -7.64 13.99 9.18
CA ASN A 54 -7.77 13.00 8.13
C ASN A 54 -6.74 11.88 8.29
N ASN A 55 -7.11 10.67 7.89
CA ASN A 55 -6.25 9.49 7.94
C ASN A 55 -5.36 9.37 6.68
N TYR A 56 -4.65 10.44 6.32
CA TYR A 56 -3.85 10.47 5.10
C TYR A 56 -2.76 9.41 5.10
N ARG A 57 -2.75 8.56 4.07
CA ARG A 57 -1.93 7.37 3.98
C ARG A 57 -0.51 7.68 3.52
N ILE A 58 0.46 7.09 4.21
CA ILE A 58 1.88 7.12 3.83
C ILE A 58 2.50 5.72 3.97
N GLY A 59 3.57 5.46 3.22
CA GLY A 59 4.32 4.21 3.33
C GLY A 59 3.49 2.99 2.92
N PHE A 60 3.82 1.83 3.48
CA PHE A 60 3.25 0.56 3.05
C PHE A 60 1.85 0.32 3.65
N TRP A 61 0.92 -0.11 2.80
CA TRP A 61 -0.45 -0.42 3.17
C TRP A 61 -0.86 -1.81 2.69
N LYS A 62 -1.77 -2.43 3.44
CA LYS A 62 -2.52 -3.62 3.05
C LYS A 62 -4.01 -3.29 3.10
N GLU A 63 -4.71 -3.65 2.04
CA GLU A 63 -6.16 -3.54 1.91
C GLU A 63 -6.73 -4.94 1.77
N PHE A 64 -7.88 -5.20 2.38
CA PHE A 64 -8.48 -6.53 2.46
C PHE A 64 -9.91 -6.49 1.93
N TYR A 65 -10.36 -7.61 1.36
CA TYR A 65 -11.78 -7.87 1.14
C TYR A 65 -12.47 -8.12 2.49
N LYS A 66 -13.80 -7.98 2.53
CA LYS A 66 -14.60 -8.24 3.74
C LYS A 66 -14.44 -9.66 4.29
N ASN A 67 -14.11 -10.64 3.44
CA ASN A 67 -13.78 -12.00 3.85
C ASN A 67 -12.37 -12.16 4.47
N GLY A 68 -11.62 -11.06 4.65
CA GLY A 68 -10.28 -11.03 5.23
C GLY A 68 -9.14 -11.35 4.26
N ILE A 69 -9.44 -11.67 3.00
CA ILE A 69 -8.42 -11.95 1.98
C ILE A 69 -7.76 -10.64 1.54
N LEU A 70 -6.42 -10.65 1.40
CA LEU A 70 -5.67 -9.49 0.93
C LEU A 70 -6.19 -9.10 -0.46
N LYS A 71 -6.60 -7.84 -0.62
CA LYS A 71 -7.13 -7.25 -1.86
C LYS A 71 -6.06 -6.49 -2.61
N ALA A 72 -5.27 -5.69 -1.91
CA ALA A 72 -4.17 -4.93 -2.50
C ALA A 72 -3.08 -4.62 -1.48
N SER A 73 -1.85 -4.40 -1.95
CA SER A 73 -0.78 -3.88 -1.11
C SER A 73 0.27 -3.12 -1.93
N GLY A 74 0.90 -2.14 -1.29
CA GLY A 74 1.90 -1.29 -1.90
C GLY A 74 2.11 -0.02 -1.08
N ASN A 75 2.78 0.99 -1.66
CA ASN A 75 3.13 2.21 -0.95
C ASN A 75 2.31 3.42 -1.37
N TYR A 76 1.93 4.24 -0.39
CA TYR A 76 1.31 5.55 -0.55
C TYR A 76 2.28 6.69 -0.25
N LYS A 77 2.07 7.82 -0.92
CA LYS A 77 2.71 9.10 -0.61
C LYS A 77 1.64 10.17 -0.42
N LEU A 78 1.88 11.07 0.53
CA LEU A 78 1.06 12.27 0.75
C LEU A 78 1.56 13.42 -0.13
N ASP A 79 0.62 14.22 -0.63
CA ASP A 79 0.88 15.43 -1.41
C ASP A 79 -0.31 16.39 -1.32
N THR A 80 -0.17 17.59 -1.89
CA THR A 80 -1.19 18.65 -1.82
C THR A 80 -1.69 19.09 -3.21
N TYR A 81 -2.86 19.70 -3.21
CA TYR A 81 -3.43 20.42 -4.34
C TYR A 81 -4.07 21.72 -3.86
N THR A 82 -4.18 22.68 -4.77
CA THR A 82 -4.64 24.04 -4.50
C THR A 82 -6.15 24.11 -4.41
N GLN A 83 -6.66 24.71 -3.33
CA GLN A 83 -8.06 25.05 -3.14
C GLN A 83 -8.23 26.55 -2.91
N CYS A 84 -9.42 27.05 -3.24
CA CYS A 84 -9.86 28.42 -2.98
C CYS A 84 -10.88 28.36 -1.84
N CYS A 85 -10.40 28.61 -0.63
CA CYS A 85 -11.20 28.67 0.59
C CYS A 85 -11.74 30.09 0.82
N THR A 86 -12.66 30.26 1.78
CA THR A 86 -13.21 31.57 2.18
C THR A 86 -12.13 32.62 2.51
N GLY A 87 -10.98 32.19 3.04
CA GLY A 87 -9.85 33.06 3.40
C GLY A 87 -8.80 33.25 2.30
N GLY A 88 -9.02 32.73 1.09
CA GLY A 88 -8.03 32.71 0.00
C GLY A 88 -7.54 31.30 -0.31
N ILE A 89 -6.34 31.22 -0.90
CA ILE A 89 -5.73 29.95 -1.29
C ILE A 89 -5.39 29.10 -0.05
N CYS A 90 -5.71 27.81 -0.12
CA CYS A 90 -5.48 26.80 0.91
C CYS A 90 -5.07 25.46 0.27
N ASP A 91 -4.41 24.59 1.03
CA ASP A 91 -4.01 23.27 0.57
C ASP A 91 -5.08 22.23 0.88
N GLY A 92 -5.49 21.47 -0.13
CA GLY A 92 -6.14 20.18 0.02
C GLY A 92 -5.09 19.08 -0.01
N PHE A 93 -5.26 18.05 0.83
CA PHE A 93 -4.30 16.95 0.92
C PHE A 93 -4.88 15.68 0.33
N TYR A 94 -4.01 14.85 -0.24
CA TYR A 94 -4.40 13.55 -0.78
C TYR A 94 -3.24 12.56 -0.69
N SER A 95 -3.59 11.29 -0.69
CA SER A 95 -2.63 10.19 -0.77
C SER A 95 -2.71 9.56 -2.15
N TYR A 96 -1.56 9.22 -2.72
CA TYR A 96 -1.50 8.49 -3.98
C TYR A 96 -0.58 7.28 -3.92
N LYS A 97 -0.94 6.25 -4.68
CA LYS A 97 -0.19 5.01 -4.84
C LYS A 97 1.04 5.26 -5.70
N PHE A 98 2.20 4.80 -5.23
CA PHE A 98 3.46 4.87 -5.98
C PHE A 98 4.27 3.58 -5.85
N GLY A 99 5.24 3.39 -6.74
CA GLY A 99 6.10 2.22 -6.74
C GLY A 99 5.32 0.94 -7.11
N GLU A 100 5.80 -0.19 -6.60
CA GLU A 100 5.21 -1.50 -6.83
C GLU A 100 3.90 -1.69 -6.05
N TRP A 101 2.92 -2.27 -6.74
CA TRP A 101 1.63 -2.64 -6.19
C TRP A 101 1.21 -4.04 -6.64
N ASN A 102 0.58 -4.75 -5.72
CA ASN A 102 -0.03 -6.05 -5.96
C ASN A 102 -1.53 -5.96 -5.70
N TYR A 103 -2.32 -6.55 -6.58
CA TYR A 103 -3.78 -6.67 -6.49
C TYR A 103 -4.15 -8.14 -6.57
N TYR A 104 -5.14 -8.55 -5.80
CA TYR A 104 -5.57 -9.94 -5.68
C TYR A 104 -7.06 -10.04 -5.92
N TYR A 105 -7.52 -11.20 -6.35
CA TYR A 105 -8.93 -11.57 -6.35
C TYR A 105 -9.40 -11.94 -4.95
N ASP A 106 -10.72 -12.00 -4.78
CA ASP A 106 -11.39 -12.43 -3.54
C ASP A 106 -11.12 -13.89 -3.16
N ASN A 107 -10.54 -14.69 -4.05
CA ASN A 107 -10.04 -16.04 -3.79
C ASN A 107 -8.55 -16.08 -3.37
N GLY A 108 -7.88 -14.93 -3.31
CA GLY A 108 -6.47 -14.78 -2.92
C GLY A 108 -5.46 -14.91 -4.06
N ASN A 109 -5.89 -15.26 -5.28
CA ASN A 109 -5.00 -15.33 -6.42
C ASN A 109 -4.60 -13.92 -6.89
N LEU A 110 -3.36 -13.76 -7.34
CA LEU A 110 -2.88 -12.49 -7.87
C LEU A 110 -3.72 -12.08 -9.09
N LYS A 111 -4.31 -10.89 -9.05
CA LYS A 111 -5.09 -10.26 -10.13
C LYS A 111 -4.20 -9.41 -11.03
N ALA A 112 -3.34 -8.59 -10.45
CA ALA A 112 -2.43 -7.75 -11.19
C ALA A 112 -1.23 -7.34 -10.33
N ASN A 113 -0.08 -7.10 -10.96
CA ASN A 113 1.04 -6.47 -10.29
C ASN A 113 1.85 -5.60 -11.26
N GLY A 114 2.47 -4.56 -10.73
CA GLY A 114 3.31 -3.67 -11.51
C GLY A 114 3.76 -2.45 -10.72
N THR A 115 4.56 -1.60 -11.37
CA THR A 115 4.99 -0.32 -10.82
C THR A 115 4.18 0.81 -11.44
N TYR A 116 3.59 1.67 -10.62
CA TYR A 116 2.92 2.87 -11.13
C TYR A 116 3.92 3.83 -11.78
N LYS A 117 3.58 4.31 -12.98
CA LYS A 117 4.25 5.48 -13.55
C LYS A 117 3.56 6.72 -13.03
N ILE A 118 4.26 7.55 -12.27
CA ILE A 118 3.70 8.81 -11.78
C ILE A 118 3.70 9.84 -12.91
N GLY A 119 2.54 10.41 -13.18
CA GLY A 119 2.35 11.54 -14.09
C GLY A 119 1.46 12.61 -13.46
N LYS A 120 1.07 13.59 -14.26
CA LYS A 120 0.15 14.65 -13.83
C LYS A 120 -1.27 14.37 -14.33
N LYS A 121 -2.26 14.67 -13.50
CA LYS A 121 -3.68 14.59 -13.85
C LYS A 121 -4.38 15.85 -13.37
N HIS A 122 -5.25 16.40 -14.20
CA HIS A 122 -6.09 17.51 -13.82
C HIS A 122 -7.08 17.08 -12.72
N LYS A 123 -7.14 17.87 -11.65
CA LYS A 123 -8.09 17.74 -10.56
C LYS A 123 -8.94 19.00 -10.52
N GLU A 124 -10.24 18.81 -10.58
CA GLU A 124 -11.20 19.88 -10.29
C GLU A 124 -11.09 20.25 -8.79
N THR A 125 -10.96 21.54 -8.52
CA THR A 125 -10.89 22.10 -7.16
C THR A 125 -11.88 23.25 -7.02
N SER A 126 -11.93 23.91 -5.86
CA SER A 126 -12.75 25.12 -5.72
C SER A 126 -12.15 26.35 -6.41
N CYS A 127 -10.91 26.27 -6.92
CA CYS A 127 -10.32 27.30 -7.74
C CYS A 127 -10.75 27.17 -9.21
N GLU A 128 -10.92 28.31 -9.88
CA GLU A 128 -11.14 28.35 -11.32
C GLU A 128 -9.95 27.71 -12.05
N GLY A 129 -10.24 26.74 -12.91
CA GLY A 129 -9.22 26.02 -13.68
C GLY A 129 -8.51 24.88 -12.93
N GLY A 130 -8.92 24.55 -11.70
CA GLY A 130 -8.46 23.40 -10.93
C GLY A 130 -6.95 23.36 -10.65
N ASP A 131 -6.38 22.15 -10.52
CA ASP A 131 -4.94 21.93 -10.28
C ASP A 131 -4.41 20.66 -10.97
N GLU A 132 -3.09 20.46 -10.99
CA GLU A 132 -2.41 19.26 -11.51
C GLU A 132 -1.78 18.42 -10.40
N ILE A 133 -2.40 17.28 -10.11
CA ILE A 133 -1.95 16.35 -9.08
C ILE A 133 -1.06 15.24 -9.63
N ASN A 134 -0.24 14.66 -8.76
CA ASN A 134 0.44 13.40 -9.04
C ASN A 134 -0.59 12.27 -9.11
N PHE A 135 -0.48 11.44 -10.14
CA PHE A 135 -1.41 10.33 -10.39
C PHE A 135 -0.65 9.11 -10.88
N GLY A 136 -1.05 7.93 -10.38
CA GLY A 136 -0.43 6.66 -10.75
C GLY A 136 -1.08 6.08 -12.00
N PHE A 137 -0.31 6.04 -13.10
CA PHE A 137 -0.74 5.43 -14.36
C PHE A 137 -0.26 3.98 -14.47
N VAL A 138 -1.12 3.13 -15.00
CA VAL A 138 -0.80 1.76 -15.38
C VAL A 138 -0.13 1.81 -16.75
N THR A 139 0.95 1.04 -16.90
CA THR A 139 1.71 0.97 -18.15
C THR A 139 1.73 -0.46 -18.68
N ASP A 140 2.32 -0.65 -19.85
CA ASP A 140 2.58 -1.96 -20.45
C ASP A 140 3.50 -2.86 -19.60
N SER A 141 4.19 -2.31 -18.60
CA SER A 141 4.98 -3.10 -17.64
C SER A 141 4.12 -3.88 -16.65
N TRP A 142 2.83 -3.58 -16.54
CA TRP A 142 1.92 -4.28 -15.63
C TRP A 142 1.54 -5.65 -16.16
N VAL A 143 1.45 -6.62 -15.25
CA VAL A 143 1.04 -7.98 -15.59
C VAL A 143 -0.30 -8.27 -14.93
N PHE A 144 -1.24 -8.76 -15.73
CA PHE A 144 -2.59 -9.10 -15.30
C PHE A 144 -2.82 -10.60 -15.42
N TYR A 145 -3.64 -11.14 -14.52
CA TYR A 145 -3.97 -12.55 -14.46
C TYR A 145 -5.48 -12.74 -14.31
N ASP A 146 -6.00 -13.84 -14.82
CA ASP A 146 -7.36 -14.29 -14.51
C ASP A 146 -7.45 -14.94 -13.11
N LYS A 147 -8.66 -15.31 -12.68
CA LYS A 147 -8.90 -15.94 -11.38
C LYS A 147 -8.16 -17.27 -11.17
N ASN A 148 -7.65 -17.89 -12.23
CA ASN A 148 -6.91 -19.14 -12.21
C ASN A 148 -5.38 -18.92 -12.29
N GLY A 149 -4.91 -17.68 -12.32
CA GLY A 149 -3.49 -17.33 -12.40
C GLY A 149 -2.90 -17.36 -13.81
N LYS A 150 -3.73 -17.44 -14.86
CA LYS A 150 -3.24 -17.34 -16.24
C LYS A 150 -3.09 -15.87 -16.62
N LYS A 151 -1.96 -15.49 -17.23
CA LYS A 151 -1.75 -14.13 -17.74
C LYS A 151 -2.81 -13.77 -18.79
N ILE A 152 -3.35 -12.56 -18.69
CA ILE A 152 -4.36 -12.02 -19.60
C ILE A 152 -3.96 -10.61 -20.07
N ILE A 153 -4.55 -10.19 -21.18
CA ILE A 153 -4.52 -8.79 -21.61
C ILE A 153 -5.63 -8.07 -20.86
N PRO A 154 -5.34 -6.98 -20.12
CA PRO A 154 -6.37 -6.25 -19.38
C PRO A 154 -7.32 -5.53 -20.33
N THR A 155 -8.57 -5.36 -19.88
CA THR A 155 -9.51 -4.44 -20.52
C THR A 155 -9.24 -2.99 -20.08
N GLU A 156 -9.75 -2.02 -20.83
CA GLU A 156 -9.72 -0.61 -20.40
C GLU A 156 -10.38 -0.40 -19.03
N LYS A 157 -11.40 -1.21 -18.72
CA LYS A 157 -12.06 -1.19 -17.41
C LYS A 157 -11.11 -1.66 -16.30
N ASP A 158 -10.37 -2.73 -16.51
CA ASP A 158 -9.41 -3.24 -15.52
C ASP A 158 -8.32 -2.20 -15.22
N ILE A 159 -7.82 -1.53 -16.27
CA ILE A 159 -6.86 -0.43 -16.14
C ILE A 159 -7.49 0.73 -15.37
N SER A 160 -8.67 1.18 -15.79
CA SER A 160 -9.36 2.31 -15.16
C SER A 160 -9.67 2.07 -13.68
N GLU A 161 -10.04 0.85 -13.29
CA GLU A 161 -10.26 0.48 -11.88
C GLU A 161 -8.99 0.63 -11.04
N ILE A 162 -7.85 0.13 -11.53
CA ILE A 162 -6.57 0.22 -10.82
C ILE A 162 -6.08 1.67 -10.73
N GLU A 163 -6.18 2.43 -11.82
CA GLU A 163 -5.76 3.82 -11.87
C GLU A 163 -6.63 4.72 -10.98
N LYS A 164 -7.96 4.57 -11.02
CA LYS A 164 -8.86 5.32 -10.13
C LYS A 164 -8.58 5.04 -8.66
N SER A 165 -8.16 3.82 -8.32
CA SER A 165 -7.75 3.49 -6.93
C SER A 165 -6.38 4.06 -6.53
N SER A 166 -5.64 4.68 -7.46
CA SER A 166 -4.32 5.25 -7.19
C SER A 166 -4.35 6.57 -6.43
N PHE A 167 -5.53 7.16 -6.25
CA PHE A 167 -5.75 8.45 -5.61
C PHE A 167 -6.80 8.30 -4.52
N ILE A 168 -6.56 8.91 -3.36
CA ILE A 168 -7.50 8.95 -2.23
C ILE A 168 -7.41 10.35 -1.59
N ASP A 169 -8.51 11.08 -1.54
CA ASP A 169 -8.60 12.35 -0.80
C ASP A 169 -9.54 12.26 0.41
N GLU A 170 -9.70 13.38 1.11
CA GLU A 170 -10.59 13.53 2.28
C GLU A 170 -12.00 12.98 2.05
N TRP A 171 -12.57 13.16 0.85
CA TRP A 171 -13.94 12.72 0.54
C TRP A 171 -14.03 11.20 0.41
N ASP A 172 -12.96 10.55 -0.06
CA ASP A 172 -12.84 9.10 -0.14
C ASP A 172 -12.52 8.47 1.22
N MET A 173 -11.92 9.23 2.15
CA MET A 173 -11.58 8.78 3.50
C MET A 173 -12.74 8.93 4.50
N GLY A 174 -13.70 9.81 4.22
CA GLY A 174 -14.87 10.08 5.07
C GLY A 174 -16.17 9.36 4.66
N LYS A 175 -16.16 8.58 3.57
CA LYS A 175 -17.32 7.78 3.13
C LYS A 175 -17.14 6.30 3.48
N ASP A 176 -17.48 5.96 4.71
CA ASP A 176 -18.08 4.68 5.10
C ASP A 176 -19.18 4.97 6.12
#